data_AF-A0A351L9N4-F1
#
_entry.id   AF-A0A351L9N4-F1
#
_cell.length_a   1.000
_cell.length_b   1.000
_cell.length_c   1.000
_cell.angle_alpha   90.00
_cell.angle_beta   90.00
_cell.angle_gamma   90.00
#
_symmetry.space_group_name_H-M   'P 1'
#
loop_
_entity.id
_entity.type
_entity.pdbx_description
1 polymer ?
#
loop_
_entity_poly.entity_id
_entity_poly.type
_entity_poly.pdbx_seq_one_letter_code
_entity_poly.pdbx_strand_id
1 'polypeptide(L)'
;MVVFDLRICVNKFRQIRTYYADLPGNPPGVGANIQLRYSPAVTYNPLINYNPTTAGSELHWIGRVMSNHNFKTNQHGDTEDVIDVASGQPNPFYDLNPSVTFTDEDDFADGPARPDLQNDHYWSAELYLVEKTPGKQEVTIYNGISWGWRNTVTPPPPVSLPPCVGGSGGGGCLTTVSTNRNLLFFNSGNAAQFRKPVDEPTTALGLLALGAWGAVQGLKIRKSKQQ
;
A
#
# COMPACT_ATOMS: atom_id res chain seq x y z
N MET A 1 -15.68 14.61 2.13
CA MET A 1 -14.72 14.88 1.03
C MET A 1 -13.59 13.89 1.17
N VAL A 2 -13.18 13.24 0.07
CA VAL A 2 -12.06 12.28 0.06
C VAL A 2 -10.87 12.98 -0.58
N VAL A 3 -9.72 13.02 0.11
CA VAL A 3 -8.45 13.51 -0.44
C VAL A 3 -7.61 12.29 -0.84
N PHE A 4 -7.07 12.28 -2.06
CA PHE A 4 -6.26 11.20 -2.59
C PHE A 4 -4.81 11.66 -2.80
N ASP A 5 -3.84 10.92 -2.24
CA ASP A 5 -2.41 11.14 -2.44
C ASP A 5 -1.80 9.89 -3.08
N LEU A 6 -1.27 10.02 -4.30
CA LEU A 6 -0.53 8.95 -5.00
C LEU A 6 0.97 9.26 -4.92
N ARG A 7 1.74 8.29 -4.44
CA ARG A 7 3.20 8.40 -4.41
C ARG A 7 3.81 7.29 -5.23
N ILE A 8 4.74 7.67 -6.10
CA ILE A 8 5.51 6.77 -6.95
C ILE A 8 6.97 7.20 -6.83
N CYS A 9 7.80 6.35 -6.24
CA CYS A 9 9.24 6.54 -6.12
C CYS A 9 9.95 5.51 -7.01
N VAL A 10 10.64 5.99 -8.04
CA VAL A 10 11.14 5.14 -9.12
C VAL A 10 12.59 5.44 -9.37
N ASN A 11 13.40 4.39 -9.33
CA ASN A 11 14.74 4.39 -9.90
C ASN A 11 14.72 3.48 -11.14
N LYS A 12 14.80 4.07 -12.34
CA LYS A 12 15.09 3.39 -13.63
C LYS A 12 14.01 2.49 -14.26
N PHE A 13 12.74 2.93 -14.36
CA PHE A 13 11.73 2.25 -15.17
C PHE A 13 11.40 3.04 -16.44
N ARG A 14 11.20 2.34 -17.57
CA ARG A 14 10.98 2.98 -18.89
C ARG A 14 9.56 3.50 -19.08
N GLN A 15 8.57 2.85 -18.47
CA GLN A 15 7.17 3.27 -18.60
C GLN A 15 6.38 2.89 -17.35
N ILE A 16 5.68 3.86 -16.78
CA ILE A 16 4.71 3.67 -15.71
C ILE A 16 3.40 4.21 -16.21
N ARG A 17 2.36 3.37 -16.21
CA ARG A 17 0.99 3.83 -16.44
C ARG A 17 0.26 3.77 -15.12
N THR A 18 -0.25 4.92 -14.71
CA THR A 18 -1.16 5.03 -13.56
C THR A 18 -2.56 5.13 -14.12
N TYR A 19 -3.45 4.27 -13.63
CA TYR A 19 -4.88 4.40 -13.91
C TYR A 19 -5.61 4.67 -12.60
N TYR A 20 -6.41 5.73 -12.58
CA TYR A 20 -7.34 6.01 -11.49
C TYR A 20 -8.64 5.27 -11.79
N ALA A 21 -9.10 4.50 -10.82
CA ALA A 21 -10.25 3.63 -10.99
C ALA A 21 -11.41 4.16 -10.12
N ASP A 22 -12.17 5.13 -10.64
CA ASP A 22 -13.61 5.16 -10.38
C ASP A 22 -14.20 4.20 -11.42
N LEU A 23 -14.21 2.89 -11.14
CA LEU A 23 -14.75 1.92 -12.08
C LEU A 23 -16.27 2.11 -12.18
N PRO A 24 -16.82 2.47 -13.35
CA PRO A 24 -18.27 2.56 -13.51
C PRO A 24 -18.89 1.17 -13.26
N GLY A 25 -19.76 1.08 -12.26
CA GLY A 25 -20.55 -0.14 -11.98
C GLY A 25 -20.05 -1.04 -10.83
N ASN A 26 -18.94 -0.71 -10.18
CA ASN A 26 -18.56 -1.32 -8.89
C ASN A 26 -19.02 -0.42 -7.73
N PRO A 27 -19.27 -0.96 -6.52
CA PRO A 27 -19.49 -0.12 -5.35
C PRO A 27 -18.32 0.86 -5.20
N PRO A 28 -18.59 2.12 -4.80
CA PRO A 28 -17.60 3.17 -4.84
C PRO A 28 -16.48 2.80 -3.87
N GLY A 29 -15.26 2.62 -4.40
CA GLY A 29 -14.10 2.21 -3.64
C GLY A 29 -12.93 3.19 -3.85
N VAL A 30 -11.97 3.18 -2.93
CA VAL A 30 -10.71 3.92 -3.08
C VAL A 30 -9.61 2.95 -3.45
N GLY A 31 -8.77 3.34 -4.41
CA GLY A 31 -7.67 2.51 -4.87
C GLY A 31 -6.81 3.20 -5.91
N ALA A 32 -5.78 2.50 -6.35
CA ALA A 32 -4.93 2.89 -7.46
C ALA A 32 -4.55 1.65 -8.26
N ASN A 33 -4.38 1.80 -9.57
CA ASN A 33 -3.79 0.75 -10.40
C ASN A 33 -2.40 1.17 -10.85
N ILE A 34 -1.46 0.24 -10.79
CA ILE A 34 -0.15 0.38 -11.41
C ILE A 34 0.00 -0.66 -12.50
N GLN A 35 0.64 -0.26 -13.59
CA GLN A 35 1.18 -1.17 -14.58
C GLN A 35 2.62 -0.78 -14.89
N LEU A 36 3.49 -1.76 -14.80
CA LEU A 36 4.92 -1.64 -15.07
C LEU A 36 5.29 -2.63 -16.15
N ARG A 37 6.24 -2.20 -16.98
CA ARG A 37 6.94 -3.08 -17.90
C ARG A 37 8.43 -2.94 -17.64
N TYR A 38 9.06 -4.03 -17.21
CA TYR A 38 10.50 -4.11 -17.16
C TYR A 38 11.05 -4.26 -18.58
N SER A 39 12.21 -3.66 -18.80
CA SER A 39 12.89 -3.71 -20.09
C SER A 39 14.35 -3.99 -19.80
N PRO A 40 14.75 -5.27 -19.84
CA PRO A 40 16.12 -5.66 -19.51
C PRO A 40 17.09 -4.98 -20.47
N ALA A 41 18.28 -4.66 -19.96
CA ALA A 41 19.35 -4.17 -20.82
C ALA A 41 19.81 -5.32 -21.73
N VAL A 42 19.88 -5.08 -23.03
CA VAL A 42 20.39 -6.06 -24.01
C VAL A 42 21.89 -6.32 -23.86
N THR A 43 22.61 -5.40 -23.23
CA THR A 43 24.05 -5.50 -22.97
C THR A 43 24.33 -5.12 -21.53
N TYR A 44 25.09 -5.97 -20.84
CA TYR A 44 25.59 -5.68 -19.50
C TYR A 44 26.40 -4.37 -19.50
N ASN A 45 26.02 -3.42 -18.65
CA ASN A 45 26.77 -2.17 -18.46
C ASN A 45 27.22 -2.07 -16.99
N PRO A 46 28.51 -2.28 -16.69
CA PRO A 46 29.02 -2.24 -15.31
C PRO A 46 28.94 -0.83 -14.67
N LEU A 47 28.79 0.23 -15.47
CA LEU A 47 28.65 1.60 -14.99
C LEU A 47 27.21 1.93 -14.60
N ILE A 48 26.23 1.18 -15.11
CA ILE A 48 24.81 1.32 -14.78
C ILE A 48 24.42 0.12 -13.92
N ASN A 49 24.80 0.22 -12.65
CA ASN A 49 24.55 -0.72 -11.56
C ASN A 49 23.39 -1.71 -11.83
N TYR A 50 23.75 -3.00 -11.98
CA TYR A 50 22.96 -4.24 -12.00
C TYR A 50 21.55 -4.15 -12.60
N ASN A 51 21.46 -4.19 -13.93
CA ASN A 51 20.27 -4.72 -14.60
C ASN A 51 20.56 -6.17 -15.02
N PRO A 52 19.84 -7.17 -14.50
CA PRO A 52 19.99 -8.54 -14.98
C PRO A 52 19.64 -8.62 -16.47
N THR A 53 20.44 -9.36 -17.22
CA THR A 53 20.16 -9.72 -18.61
C THR A 53 19.29 -10.96 -18.63
N THR A 54 18.29 -11.04 -19.51
CA THR A 54 17.37 -12.19 -19.62
C THR A 54 18.00 -13.51 -20.07
N ALA A 55 19.30 -13.52 -20.42
CA ALA A 55 19.97 -14.72 -20.88
C ALA A 55 20.27 -15.69 -19.72
N GLY A 56 19.34 -16.62 -19.47
CA GLY A 56 19.53 -17.76 -18.56
C GLY A 56 19.15 -17.54 -17.10
N SER A 57 18.61 -16.36 -16.75
CA SER A 57 18.12 -16.03 -15.41
C SER A 57 16.61 -16.26 -15.28
N GLU A 58 16.16 -16.88 -14.20
CA GLU A 58 14.74 -16.97 -13.81
C GLU A 58 14.38 -15.67 -13.05
N LEU A 59 13.94 -14.64 -13.78
CA LEU A 59 13.54 -13.35 -13.20
C LEU A 59 12.09 -13.39 -12.74
N HIS A 60 11.83 -12.79 -11.58
CA HIS A 60 10.51 -12.74 -10.97
C HIS A 60 10.27 -11.42 -10.25
N TRP A 61 9.02 -11.20 -9.84
CA TRP A 61 8.62 -10.08 -9.00
C TRP A 61 8.27 -10.53 -7.58
N ILE A 62 8.77 -9.83 -6.57
CA ILE A 62 8.30 -9.99 -5.18
C ILE A 62 7.69 -8.68 -4.71
N GLY A 63 6.45 -8.74 -4.22
CA GLY A 63 5.76 -7.61 -3.61
C GLY A 63 5.79 -7.70 -2.08
N ARG A 64 6.10 -6.59 -1.41
CA ARG A 64 5.85 -6.38 0.03
C ARG A 64 4.78 -5.31 0.16
N VAL A 65 3.71 -5.61 0.89
CA VAL A 65 2.55 -4.72 1.08
C VAL A 65 2.48 -4.27 2.53
N MET A 66 2.25 -2.97 2.71
CA MET A 66 1.94 -2.34 3.98
C MET A 66 0.57 -1.64 3.90
N SER A 67 -0.34 -1.97 4.81
CA SER A 67 -1.76 -1.57 4.75
C SER A 67 -2.31 -1.38 6.17
N ASN A 68 -3.20 -0.40 6.42
CA ASN A 68 -3.98 -0.33 7.68
C ASN A 68 -5.28 -1.12 7.65
N HIS A 69 -5.44 -1.96 6.64
CA HIS A 69 -6.59 -2.81 6.45
C HIS A 69 -6.10 -4.24 6.34
N ASN A 70 -6.28 -5.01 7.40
CA ASN A 70 -5.81 -6.38 7.52
C ASN A 70 -6.68 -7.30 6.66
N PHE A 71 -6.09 -7.98 5.67
CA PHE A 71 -6.87 -8.83 4.76
C PHE A 71 -7.47 -10.07 5.43
N LYS A 72 -6.91 -10.53 6.55
CA LYS A 72 -7.36 -11.75 7.27
C LYS A 72 -8.55 -11.47 8.18
N THR A 73 -8.53 -10.33 8.86
CA THR A 73 -9.57 -9.95 9.83
C THR A 73 -10.61 -9.02 9.22
N ASN A 74 -10.29 -8.38 8.09
CA ASN A 74 -11.09 -7.32 7.48
C ASN A 74 -11.39 -6.18 8.47
N GLN A 75 -10.41 -5.85 9.34
CA GLN A 75 -10.49 -4.79 10.33
C GLN A 75 -9.62 -3.59 9.93
N HIS A 76 -10.11 -2.39 10.24
CA HIS A 76 -9.38 -1.13 10.06
C HIS A 76 -8.48 -0.83 11.26
N GLY A 77 -7.35 -0.18 11.00
CA GLY A 77 -6.40 0.28 12.02
C GLY A 77 -5.32 -0.74 12.35
N ASP A 78 -5.54 -2.01 12.04
CA ASP A 78 -4.51 -3.03 12.10
C ASP A 78 -3.51 -2.82 10.97
N THR A 79 -2.28 -2.46 11.35
CA THR A 79 -1.19 -2.36 10.37
C THR A 79 -0.73 -3.75 9.98
N GLU A 80 -0.67 -3.96 8.69
CA GLU A 80 -0.15 -5.15 8.05
C GLU A 80 1.13 -4.81 7.29
N ASP A 81 2.09 -5.72 7.33
CA ASP A 81 3.39 -5.64 6.66
C ASP A 81 3.79 -7.06 6.26
N VAL A 82 3.49 -7.42 5.01
CA VAL A 82 3.56 -8.82 4.54
C VAL A 82 4.13 -8.89 3.13
N ILE A 83 4.72 -10.05 2.80
CA ILE A 83 4.97 -10.40 1.40
C ILE A 83 3.64 -10.78 0.78
N ASP A 84 3.30 -10.13 -0.34
CA ASP A 84 2.07 -10.39 -1.06
C ASP A 84 2.21 -11.69 -1.86
N VAL A 85 1.53 -12.72 -1.38
CA VAL A 85 1.55 -14.06 -1.96
C VAL A 85 0.12 -14.45 -2.27
N ALA A 86 -0.15 -14.72 -3.55
CA ALA A 86 -1.48 -15.13 -3.99
C ALA A 86 -1.95 -16.37 -3.22
N SER A 87 -3.25 -16.42 -2.92
CA SER A 87 -3.83 -17.55 -2.19
C SER A 87 -3.55 -18.88 -2.90
N GLY A 88 -3.02 -19.85 -2.15
CA GLY A 88 -2.64 -21.17 -2.69
C GLY A 88 -1.30 -21.22 -3.41
N GLN A 89 -0.60 -20.09 -3.56
CA GLN A 89 0.71 -20.06 -4.21
C GLN A 89 1.81 -20.52 -3.23
N PRO A 90 2.69 -21.46 -3.64
CA PRO A 90 3.73 -21.99 -2.76
C PRO A 90 4.99 -21.12 -2.70
N ASN A 91 5.09 -20.08 -3.53
CA ASN A 91 6.26 -19.22 -3.71
C ASN A 91 5.84 -17.74 -3.68
N PRO A 92 6.75 -16.79 -3.45
CA PRO A 92 6.43 -15.38 -3.36
C PRO A 92 6.44 -14.63 -4.71
N PHE A 93 6.50 -15.33 -5.84
CA PHE A 93 6.69 -14.72 -7.16
C PHE A 93 5.37 -14.29 -7.78
N TYR A 94 5.17 -12.99 -7.93
CA TYR A 94 3.91 -12.40 -8.35
C TYR A 94 3.52 -12.77 -9.79
N ASP A 95 4.50 -12.89 -10.68
CA ASP A 95 4.38 -13.21 -12.11
C ASP A 95 3.95 -14.65 -12.40
N LEU A 96 4.08 -15.55 -11.42
CA LEU A 96 3.65 -16.95 -11.57
C LEU A 96 2.19 -17.18 -11.17
N ASN A 97 1.44 -16.10 -10.88
CA ASN A 97 0.04 -16.22 -10.52
C ASN A 97 -0.79 -16.60 -11.75
N PRO A 98 -1.41 -17.80 -11.79
CA PRO A 98 -2.15 -18.29 -12.96
C PRO A 98 -3.42 -17.47 -13.24
N SER A 99 -3.86 -16.64 -12.30
CA SER A 99 -5.02 -15.75 -12.46
C SER A 99 -4.69 -14.48 -13.23
N VAL A 100 -3.41 -14.18 -13.43
CA VAL A 100 -2.99 -12.97 -14.13
C VAL A 100 -2.53 -13.33 -15.53
N THR A 101 -3.28 -12.82 -16.52
CA THR A 101 -3.00 -13.03 -17.95
C THR A 101 -1.94 -12.04 -18.41
N PHE A 102 -0.75 -12.08 -17.80
CA PHE A 102 0.40 -11.41 -18.41
C PHE A 102 0.91 -12.31 -19.52
N THR A 103 1.01 -11.74 -20.72
CA THR A 103 1.59 -12.43 -21.88
C THR A 103 3.11 -12.47 -21.81
N ASP A 104 3.71 -11.62 -20.98
CA ASP A 104 5.16 -11.40 -20.90
C ASP A 104 5.60 -11.37 -19.43
N GLU A 105 6.68 -12.09 -19.09
CA GLU A 105 7.32 -12.15 -17.75
C GLU A 105 7.82 -10.77 -17.27
N ASP A 106 7.93 -9.81 -18.19
CA ASP A 106 8.38 -8.45 -17.95
C ASP A 106 7.26 -7.51 -17.47
N ASP A 107 6.00 -7.92 -17.51
CA ASP A 107 4.86 -7.09 -17.12
C ASP A 107 4.43 -7.34 -15.67
N PHE A 108 4.21 -6.26 -14.93
CA PHE A 108 3.60 -6.28 -13.61
C PHE A 108 2.38 -5.37 -13.60
N ALA A 109 1.29 -5.81 -13.00
CA ALA A 109 0.15 -4.96 -12.72
C ALA A 109 -0.47 -5.33 -11.39
N ASP A 110 -0.91 -4.32 -10.65
CA ASP A 110 -1.59 -4.48 -9.39
C ASP A 110 -2.65 -3.38 -9.23
N GLY A 111 -3.74 -3.70 -8.55
CA GLY A 111 -4.94 -2.88 -8.42
C GLY A 111 -5.55 -2.93 -7.02
N PRO A 112 -4.80 -2.57 -5.97
CA PRO A 112 -5.29 -2.52 -4.60
C PRO A 112 -6.43 -1.51 -4.48
N ALA A 113 -7.58 -2.01 -4.03
CA ALA A 113 -8.76 -1.20 -3.74
C ALA A 113 -9.37 -1.55 -2.38
N ARG A 114 -10.16 -0.63 -1.84
CA ARG A 114 -11.00 -0.81 -0.65
C ARG A 114 -12.43 -0.35 -0.93
N PRO A 115 -13.44 -1.17 -0.64
CA PRO A 115 -14.83 -0.87 -0.99
C PRO A 115 -15.53 0.10 -0.03
N ASP A 116 -14.90 0.49 1.08
CA ASP A 116 -15.53 1.21 2.19
C ASP A 116 -14.97 2.64 2.33
N LEU A 117 -15.52 3.55 1.54
CA LEU A 117 -15.07 4.95 1.47
C LEU A 117 -15.25 5.77 2.76
N GLN A 118 -15.97 5.24 3.74
CA GLN A 118 -16.26 5.93 5.00
C GLN A 118 -15.12 5.83 6.01
N ASN A 119 -14.10 5.01 5.74
CA ASN A 119 -12.93 4.84 6.60
C ASN A 119 -11.66 5.41 5.98
N ASP A 120 -10.72 5.78 6.85
CA ASP A 120 -9.36 6.13 6.44
C ASP A 120 -8.60 4.87 6.03
N HIS A 121 -8.01 4.90 4.83
CA HIS A 121 -7.13 3.85 4.35
C HIS A 121 -5.78 4.40 3.96
N TYR A 122 -4.74 3.62 4.22
CA TYR A 122 -3.49 3.73 3.50
C TYR A 122 -3.10 2.34 3.00
N TRP A 123 -2.50 2.34 1.82
CA TRP A 123 -1.92 1.17 1.23
C TRP A 123 -0.63 1.59 0.53
N SER A 124 0.41 0.80 0.72
CA SER A 124 1.67 0.98 0.01
C SER A 124 2.28 -0.37 -0.29
N ALA A 125 3.05 -0.45 -1.36
CA ALA A 125 3.83 -1.60 -1.70
C ALA A 125 5.23 -1.22 -2.15
N GLU A 126 6.14 -2.14 -1.86
CA GLU A 126 7.47 -2.19 -2.44
C GLU A 126 7.50 -3.39 -3.39
N LEU A 127 7.87 -3.14 -4.65
CA LEU A 127 8.00 -4.17 -5.66
C LEU A 127 9.48 -4.34 -6.00
N TYR A 128 9.97 -5.57 -5.91
CA TYR A 128 11.37 -5.90 -6.15
C TYR A 128 11.49 -6.83 -7.35
N LEU A 129 12.37 -6.48 -8.30
CA LEU A 129 12.82 -7.43 -9.31
C LEU A 129 13.82 -8.38 -8.64
N VAL A 130 13.62 -9.69 -8.82
CA VAL A 130 14.50 -10.70 -8.22
C VAL A 130 14.94 -11.73 -9.25
N GLU A 131 16.12 -12.31 -9.05
CA GLU A 131 16.58 -13.48 -9.79
C GLU A 131 16.66 -14.67 -8.85
N LYS A 132 16.01 -15.77 -9.22
CA LYS A 132 16.07 -17.01 -8.47
C LYS A 132 17.33 -17.78 -8.82
N THR A 133 18.08 -18.19 -7.81
CA THR A 133 19.27 -19.02 -8.01
C THR A 133 18.85 -20.43 -8.41
N PRO A 134 19.33 -20.97 -9.55
CA PRO A 134 18.96 -22.30 -10.00
C PRO A 134 19.22 -23.39 -8.94
N GLY A 135 18.20 -24.20 -8.67
CA GLY A 135 18.28 -25.31 -7.71
C GLY A 135 18.32 -24.90 -6.22
N LYS A 136 18.17 -23.62 -5.89
CA LYS A 136 18.16 -23.11 -4.51
C LYS A 136 16.88 -22.34 -4.20
N GLN A 137 16.57 -22.23 -2.91
CA GLN A 137 15.53 -21.34 -2.38
C GLN A 137 16.16 -20.00 -1.98
N GLU A 138 16.89 -19.39 -2.91
CA GLU A 138 17.65 -18.16 -2.71
C GLU A 138 17.38 -17.24 -3.89
N VAL A 139 17.21 -15.95 -3.60
CA VAL A 139 16.98 -14.92 -4.61
C VAL A 139 17.95 -13.77 -4.44
N THR A 140 18.43 -13.22 -5.56
CA THR A 140 19.14 -11.94 -5.60
C THR A 140 18.10 -10.85 -5.81
N ILE A 141 18.03 -9.89 -4.89
CA ILE A 141 17.13 -8.74 -4.99
C ILE A 141 17.86 -7.60 -5.71
N TYR A 142 17.24 -7.08 -6.78
CA TYR A 142 17.72 -5.93 -7.54
C TYR A 142 17.05 -4.64 -7.05
N ASN A 143 17.07 -3.60 -7.90
CA ASN A 143 16.30 -2.39 -7.64
C ASN A 143 14.80 -2.71 -7.54
N GLY A 144 14.12 -1.94 -6.71
CA GLY A 144 12.67 -1.97 -6.61
C GLY A 144 12.05 -0.61 -6.89
N ILE A 145 10.72 -0.59 -6.84
CA ILE A 145 9.94 0.65 -6.74
C ILE A 145 9.11 0.61 -5.47
N SER A 146 8.77 1.80 -4.99
CA SER A 146 7.75 1.95 -3.96
C SER A 146 6.60 2.76 -4.52
N TRP A 147 5.38 2.31 -4.26
CA TRP A 147 4.18 3.02 -4.67
C TRP A 147 3.07 2.82 -3.64
N GLY A 148 2.07 3.69 -3.68
CA GLY A 148 0.95 3.56 -2.76
C GLY A 148 -0.03 4.70 -2.86
N TRP A 149 -1.12 4.54 -2.13
CA TRP A 149 -2.18 5.52 -2.05
C TRP A 149 -2.68 5.65 -0.61
N ARG A 150 -3.21 6.83 -0.30
CA ARG A 150 -3.88 7.10 0.97
C ARG A 150 -5.14 7.90 0.71
N ASN A 151 -6.21 7.56 1.42
CA ASN A 151 -7.38 8.41 1.54
C ASN A 151 -7.55 8.89 3.00
N THR A 152 -8.24 10.00 3.15
CA THR A 152 -8.66 10.51 4.46
C THR A 152 -10.10 10.98 4.37
N VAL A 153 -10.91 10.54 5.32
CA VAL A 153 -12.33 10.84 5.42
C VAL A 153 -12.50 11.98 6.39
N THR A 154 -12.94 13.12 5.86
CA THR A 154 -13.32 14.26 6.71
C THR A 154 -14.78 14.11 7.12
N PRO A 155 -15.11 14.03 8.42
CA PRO A 155 -16.48 14.09 8.89
C PRO A 155 -17.17 15.35 8.37
N PRO A 156 -18.49 15.31 8.08
CA PRO A 156 -19.22 16.53 7.82
C PRO A 156 -19.02 17.50 9.00
N PRO A 157 -18.93 18.82 8.75
CA PRO A 157 -18.91 19.81 9.82
C PRO A 157 -20.08 19.52 10.79
N PRO A 158 -19.87 19.68 12.11
CA PRO A 158 -20.97 19.56 13.06
C PRO A 158 -22.13 20.44 12.58
N VAL A 159 -23.32 19.85 12.43
CA VAL A 159 -24.50 20.63 12.08
C VAL A 159 -24.69 21.64 13.21
N SER A 160 -24.48 22.93 12.91
CA SER A 160 -24.80 23.98 13.87
C SER A 160 -26.28 23.83 14.20
N LEU A 161 -26.61 23.49 15.44
CA LEU A 161 -27.99 23.49 15.89
C LEU A 161 -28.59 24.86 15.54
N PRO A 162 -29.79 24.92 14.94
CA PRO A 162 -30.43 26.20 14.69
C PRO A 162 -30.44 26.98 16.01
N PRO A 163 -30.12 28.29 16.01
CA PRO A 163 -30.18 29.08 17.22
C PRO A 163 -31.56 28.87 17.82
N CYS A 164 -31.64 28.57 19.11
CA CYS A 164 -32.91 28.44 19.81
C CYS A 164 -33.68 29.75 19.61
N VAL A 165 -34.55 29.81 18.61
CA VAL A 165 -35.40 30.96 18.38
C VAL A 165 -36.40 30.87 19.52
N GLY A 166 -36.25 31.76 20.50
CA GLY A 166 -37.18 31.93 21.62
C GLY A 166 -38.55 32.32 21.07
N GLY A 167 -39.29 31.35 20.56
CA GLY A 167 -40.65 31.48 20.09
C GLY A 167 -41.59 31.53 21.28
N SER A 168 -41.78 32.75 21.78
CA SER A 168 -43.04 33.28 22.33
C SER A 168 -43.97 32.26 23.02
N GLY A 169 -43.65 31.88 24.24
CA GLY A 169 -44.54 31.15 25.14
C GLY A 169 -43.80 30.77 26.41
N GLY A 170 -43.85 31.63 27.43
CA GLY A 170 -42.99 31.60 28.61
C GLY A 170 -42.81 30.22 29.26
N GLY A 171 -41.57 29.73 29.26
CA GLY A 171 -41.12 28.54 29.98
C GLY A 171 -39.66 28.31 29.68
N GLY A 172 -38.78 28.83 30.55
CA GLY A 172 -37.38 29.12 30.25
C GLY A 172 -36.51 27.93 29.82
N CYS A 173 -35.76 28.12 28.74
CA CYS A 173 -34.49 27.44 28.57
C CYS A 173 -33.56 27.89 29.69
N LEU A 174 -33.28 26.98 30.63
CA LEU A 174 -32.21 27.11 31.60
C LEU A 174 -30.88 27.29 30.85
N THR A 175 -30.39 28.53 30.80
CA THR A 175 -28.98 28.81 30.56
C THR A 175 -28.20 28.32 31.77
N THR A 176 -27.71 27.09 31.73
CA THR A 176 -26.66 26.66 32.65
C THR A 176 -25.40 27.41 32.29
N VAL A 177 -25.16 28.52 33.01
CA VAL A 177 -23.90 29.25 33.02
C VAL A 177 -22.83 28.28 33.55
N SER A 178 -22.10 27.64 32.64
CA SER A 178 -20.85 26.98 33.00
C SER A 178 -19.77 28.06 33.14
N THR A 179 -19.43 28.35 34.39
CA THR A 179 -18.29 29.19 34.76
C THR A 179 -16.99 28.53 34.32
N ASN A 180 -16.37 29.11 33.29
CA ASN A 180 -14.92 29.24 33.05
C ASN A 180 -13.95 28.31 33.81
N ARG A 181 -13.14 27.56 33.06
CA ARG A 181 -11.70 27.86 32.85
C ARG A 181 -11.09 26.92 31.80
N ASN A 182 -10.27 27.52 30.92
CA ASN A 182 -9.47 26.93 29.83
C ASN A 182 -10.18 26.67 28.49
N LEU A 183 -10.57 27.75 27.81
CA LEU A 183 -10.70 27.78 26.35
C LEU A 183 -9.57 28.63 25.77
N LEU A 184 -8.49 27.95 25.37
CA LEU A 184 -7.48 28.50 24.49
C LEU A 184 -8.08 28.60 23.08
N PHE A 185 -8.04 29.82 22.55
CA PHE A 185 -8.05 30.23 21.16
C PHE A 185 -8.06 29.11 20.11
N PHE A 186 -9.13 29.03 19.31
CA PHE A 186 -8.98 28.62 17.92
C PHE A 186 -9.01 29.86 17.04
N ASN A 187 -7.79 30.29 16.72
CA ASN A 187 -7.49 31.26 15.70
C ASN A 187 -7.81 30.61 14.33
N SER A 188 -8.80 31.16 13.64
CA SER A 188 -9.08 30.92 12.22
C SER A 188 -7.94 31.55 11.41
N GLY A 189 -6.86 30.80 11.23
CA GLY A 189 -5.73 31.17 10.40
C GLY A 189 -5.49 30.13 9.33
N ASN A 190 -5.75 30.50 8.08
CA ASN A 190 -5.12 29.88 6.91
C ASN A 190 -3.60 29.83 7.15
N ALA A 191 -3.03 28.64 7.28
CA ALA A 191 -1.60 28.42 7.17
C ALA A 191 -1.37 27.00 6.66
N ALA A 192 -0.57 26.92 5.61
CA ALA A 192 -0.08 25.70 4.99
C ALA A 192 0.05 24.55 6.00
N GLN A 193 -0.74 23.50 5.81
CA GLN A 193 -0.43 22.22 6.45
C GLN A 193 0.96 21.85 5.97
N PHE A 194 1.94 22.06 6.84
CA PHE A 194 3.24 21.43 6.75
C PHE A 194 2.96 19.95 6.61
N ARG A 195 3.08 19.43 5.38
CA ARG A 195 3.15 17.99 5.14
C ARG A 195 4.34 17.53 5.95
N LYS A 196 4.08 16.96 7.12
CA LYS A 196 5.11 16.26 7.87
C LYS A 196 5.68 15.23 6.89
N PRO A 197 7.00 15.23 6.60
CA PRO A 197 7.61 14.14 5.89
C PRO A 197 7.15 12.88 6.62
N VAL A 198 6.43 12.02 5.90
CA VAL A 198 6.12 10.70 6.42
C VAL A 198 7.48 10.03 6.48
N ASP A 199 7.92 9.66 7.68
CA ASP A 199 9.19 8.98 7.89
C ASP A 199 9.24 7.80 6.90
N GLU A 200 10.27 7.75 6.06
CA GLU A 200 10.45 6.64 5.13
C GLU A 200 10.45 5.35 5.95
N PRO A 201 9.63 4.34 5.58
CA PRO A 201 9.63 3.09 6.30
C PRO A 201 11.04 2.52 6.26
N THR A 202 11.62 2.26 7.43
CA THR A 202 12.97 1.73 7.56
C THR A 202 13.03 0.35 6.87
N THR A 203 13.51 0.34 5.63
CA THR A 203 13.59 -0.82 4.72
C THR A 203 14.37 -2.02 5.29
N ALA A 204 15.13 -1.82 6.37
CA ALA A 204 15.84 -2.88 7.08
C ALA A 204 14.92 -3.98 7.66
N LEU A 205 13.67 -3.67 7.99
CA LEU A 205 12.73 -4.66 8.55
C LEU A 205 12.23 -5.66 7.49
N GLY A 206 12.05 -5.22 6.24
CA GLY A 206 11.55 -6.08 5.15
C GLY A 206 12.53 -7.22 4.80
N LEU A 207 13.84 -6.95 4.82
CA LEU A 207 14.86 -7.97 4.54
C LEU A 207 14.90 -9.07 5.62
N LEU A 208 14.65 -8.71 6.88
CA LEU A 208 14.58 -9.69 7.98
C LEU A 208 13.35 -10.60 7.84
N ALA A 209 12.23 -10.06 7.38
CA ALA A 209 11.01 -10.84 7.17
C ALA A 209 11.19 -11.91 6.07
N LEU A 210 11.89 -11.59 4.97
CA LEU A 210 12.21 -12.56 3.92
C LEU A 210 13.10 -13.71 4.43
N GLY A 211 14.11 -13.39 5.25
CA GLY A 211 14.95 -14.41 5.89
C GLY A 211 14.16 -15.34 6.81
N ALA A 212 13.22 -14.79 7.58
CA ALA A 212 12.38 -15.57 8.49
C ALA A 212 11.41 -16.51 7.76
N TRP A 213 10.79 -16.06 6.65
CA TRP A 213 9.90 -16.90 5.84
C TRP A 213 10.63 -18.11 5.24
N GLY A 214 11.85 -17.89 4.70
CA GLY A 214 12.69 -18.96 4.16
C GLY A 214 13.00 -20.05 5.20
N ALA A 215 13.28 -19.65 6.45
CA ALA A 215 13.55 -20.59 7.54
C ALA A 215 12.33 -21.48 7.88
N VAL A 216 11.12 -20.92 7.89
CA VAL A 216 9.89 -21.67 8.18
C VAL A 216 9.59 -22.73 7.11
N GLN A 217 9.78 -22.40 5.83
CA GLN A 217 9.58 -23.35 4.74
C GLN A 217 10.64 -24.46 4.72
N GLY A 218 11.90 -24.12 5.02
CA GLY A 218 12.97 -25.11 5.16
C GLY A 218 12.69 -26.18 6.23
N LEU A 219 12.06 -25.79 7.34
CA LEU A 219 11.65 -26.72 8.41
C LEU A 219 10.51 -27.65 7.97
N LYS A 220 9.55 -27.19 7.17
CA LYS A 220 8.47 -28.04 6.62
C LYS A 220 9.02 -29.13 5.70
N ILE A 221 9.99 -28.81 4.83
CA ILE A 221 10.57 -29.76 3.88
C ILE A 221 11.41 -30.84 4.58
N ARG A 222 12.11 -30.50 5.67
CA ARG A 222 12.87 -31.51 6.45
C ARG A 222 11.95 -32.55 7.09
N LYS A 223 10.77 -32.16 7.57
CA LYS A 223 9.82 -33.09 8.20
C LYS A 223 9.22 -34.09 7.21
N SER A 224 8.99 -33.70 5.94
CA SER A 224 8.41 -34.60 4.94
C SER A 224 9.37 -35.66 4.39
N LYS A 225 10.68 -35.55 4.66
CA LYS A 225 11.69 -36.56 4.26
C LYS A 225 11.99 -37.61 5.34
N GLN A 226 11.42 -37.46 6.52
CA GLN A 226 11.61 -38.38 7.66
C GLN A 226 10.43 -39.34 7.87
N GLN A 227 9.44 -39.31 6.96
CA GLN A 227 8.33 -40.27 6.86
C GLN A 227 8.53 -41.10 5.60
#